data_AF-A0A937W1H1-F1
#
_entry.id   AF-A0A937W1H1-F1
#
_cell.length_a   1.000
_cell.length_b   1.000
_cell.length_c   1.000
_cell.angle_alpha   90.00
_cell.angle_beta   90.00
_cell.angle_gamma   90.00
#
_symmetry.space_group_name_H-M   'P 1'
#
loop_
_entity.id
_entity.type
_entity.pdbx_description
1 polymer ?
#
loop_
_entity_poly.entity_id
_entity_poly.type
_entity_poly.pdbx_seq_one_letter_code
_entity_poly.pdbx_strand_id
1 'polypeptide(L)'
;IGVVGTLLGCLGGLVFAWNLQSIAGLVERVLGINVFPRDVYFLDKLPVELHPMDIGLIMLTAIVVSFFATLYPAMNASRLNPVEALRYE
;
A
#
# COMPACT_ATOMS: atom_id res chain seq x y z
N ILE A 1 -0.52 13.96 5.83
CA ILE A 1 -0.96 13.21 4.63
C ILE A 1 -0.35 11.81 4.59
N GLY A 2 0.98 11.66 4.68
CA GLY A 2 1.65 10.34 4.68
C GLY A 2 1.07 9.33 5.68
N VAL A 3 0.98 9.70 6.97
CA VAL A 3 0.46 8.79 8.02
C VAL A 3 -0.97 8.32 7.75
N VAL A 4 -1.87 9.24 7.36
CA VAL A 4 -3.27 8.90 7.06
C VAL A 4 -3.35 7.95 5.85
N GLY A 5 -2.55 8.21 4.81
CA GLY A 5 -2.46 7.33 3.64
C GLY A 5 -1.92 5.94 4.00
N THR A 6 -0.90 5.86 4.85
CA THR A 6 -0.35 4.59 5.33
C THR A 6 -1.37 3.79 6.13
N LEU A 7 -2.13 4.43 7.03
CA LEU A 7 -3.18 3.77 7.82
C LEU A 7 -4.32 3.25 6.94
N LEU A 8 -4.81 4.08 6.00
CA LEU A 8 -5.86 3.66 5.07
C LEU A 8 -5.38 2.53 4.15
N GLY A 9 -4.14 2.61 3.65
CA GLY A 9 -3.54 1.57 2.83
C GLY A 9 -3.35 0.26 3.61
N CYS A 10 -2.93 0.33 4.87
CA CYS A 10 -2.79 -0.83 5.74
C CYS A 10 -4.14 -1.52 5.98
N LEU A 11 -5.17 -0.76 6.36
CA LEU A 11 -6.52 -1.27 6.55
C LEU A 11 -7.08 -1.90 5.26
N GLY A 12 -6.91 -1.22 4.12
CA GLY A 12 -7.31 -1.75 2.82
C GLY A 12 -6.58 -3.05 2.46
N GLY A 13 -5.27 -3.11 2.70
CA GLY A 13 -4.46 -4.31 2.49
C GLY A 13 -4.86 -5.48 3.39
N LEU A 14 -5.18 -5.23 4.66
CA LEU A 14 -5.70 -6.23 5.60
C LEU A 14 -7.05 -6.79 5.15
N VAL A 15 -7.97 -5.92 4.75
CA VAL A 15 -9.29 -6.32 4.21
C VAL A 15 -9.10 -7.14 2.93
N PHE A 16 -8.19 -6.73 2.05
CA PHE A 16 -7.87 -7.47 0.83
C PHE A 16 -7.29 -8.86 1.14
N ALA A 17 -6.35 -8.94 2.09
CA ALA A 17 -5.74 -10.19 2.52
C ALA A 17 -6.78 -11.17 3.11
N TRP A 18 -7.75 -10.69 3.89
CA TRP A 18 -8.85 -11.53 4.37
C TRP A 18 -9.80 -12.00 3.28
N ASN A 19 -9.97 -11.20 2.21
CA ASN A 19 -10.85 -11.54 1.10
C ASN A 19 -10.10 -12.25 -0.06
N LEU A 20 -8.84 -12.64 0.13
CA LEU A 20 -8.00 -13.21 -0.91
C LEU A 20 -8.64 -14.45 -1.55
N GLN A 21 -9.27 -15.32 -0.76
CA GLN A 21 -9.95 -16.52 -1.26
C GLN A 21 -11.13 -16.18 -2.19
N SER A 22 -11.91 -15.16 -1.84
CA SER A 22 -13.04 -14.72 -2.66
C SER A 22 -12.57 -14.07 -3.95
N ILE A 23 -11.47 -13.31 -3.90
CA ILE A 23 -10.86 -12.68 -5.07
C ILE A 23 -10.29 -13.75 -6.00
N ALA A 24 -9.57 -14.73 -5.46
CA ALA A 24 -9.04 -15.85 -6.23
C ALA A 24 -10.15 -16.62 -6.95
N GLY A 25 -11.25 -16.95 -6.27
CA GLY A 25 -12.39 -17.62 -6.90
C GLY A 25 -13.11 -16.78 -7.96
N LEU A 26 -13.10 -15.44 -7.83
CA LEU A 26 -13.63 -14.54 -8.86
C LEU A 26 -12.72 -14.53 -10.10
N VAL A 27 -11.40 -14.49 -9.89
CA VAL A 27 -10.39 -14.57 -10.95
C VAL A 27 -10.49 -15.90 -11.71
N GLU A 28 -10.66 -17.02 -11.00
CA GLU A 28 -10.88 -18.34 -11.61
C GLU A 28 -12.14 -18.36 -12.50
N ARG A 29 -13.25 -17.76 -12.04
CA ARG A 29 -14.49 -17.67 -12.82
C ARG A 29 -14.34 -16.82 -14.08
N VAL A 30 -13.59 -15.72 -14.00
CA VAL A 30 -13.40 -14.79 -15.12
C VAL A 30 -12.42 -15.35 -16.14
N LEU A 31 -11.32 -15.94 -15.68
CA LEU A 31 -10.26 -16.44 -16.56
C LEU A 31 -10.47 -17.89 -17.01
N GLY A 32 -11.42 -18.63 -16.40
CA GLY A 32 -11.70 -20.02 -16.74
C GLY A 32 -10.55 -20.99 -16.46
N ILE A 33 -9.53 -20.54 -15.72
CA ILE A 33 -8.36 -21.32 -15.30
C ILE A 33 -8.44 -21.56 -13.79
N ASN A 34 -8.13 -22.78 -13.35
CA ASN A 34 -7.92 -23.05 -11.93
C ASN A 34 -6.58 -22.43 -11.53
N VAL A 35 -6.62 -21.31 -10.83
CA VAL A 35 -5.43 -20.60 -10.35
C VAL A 35 -4.67 -21.49 -9.36
N PHE A 36 -5.40 -22.31 -8.59
CA PHE A 36 -4.83 -23.33 -7.71
C PHE A 36 -5.49 -24.71 -7.94
N PRO A 37 -4.94 -25.55 -8.84
CA PRO A 37 -5.44 -26.91 -9.02
C PRO A 37 -5.23 -27.70 -7.73
N ARG A 38 -6.33 -28.04 -7.05
CA ARG A 38 -6.32 -28.83 -5.79
C ARG A 38 -5.57 -30.15 -5.93
N ASP A 39 -5.57 -30.73 -7.13
CA ASP A 39 -4.94 -32.01 -7.44
C ASP A 39 -3.41 -31.99 -7.41
N VAL A 40 -2.79 -30.81 -7.56
CA VAL A 40 -1.32 -30.66 -7.56
C VAL A 40 -0.82 -30.12 -6.22
N TYR A 41 -1.59 -29.23 -5.58
CA TYR A 41 -1.15 -28.55 -4.35
C TYR A 41 -1.74 -29.12 -3.06
N PHE A 42 -2.80 -29.94 -3.07
CA PHE A 42 -3.49 -30.45 -1.86
C PHE A 42 -3.83 -29.36 -0.82
N LEU A 43 -3.84 -28.09 -1.22
CA LEU A 43 -4.17 -26.96 -0.37
C LEU A 43 -5.67 -26.67 -0.52
N ASP A 44 -6.46 -26.99 0.50
CA ASP A 44 -7.89 -26.66 0.53
C ASP A 44 -8.16 -25.14 0.54
N LYS A 45 -7.18 -24.36 1.03
CA LYS A 45 -7.26 -22.91 1.28
C LYS A 45 -5.83 -22.36 1.17
N LEU A 46 -5.63 -21.17 0.60
CA LEU A 46 -4.36 -20.48 0.77
C LEU A 46 -4.27 -20.00 2.23
N PRO A 47 -3.32 -20.49 3.04
CA PRO A 47 -3.11 -19.93 4.36
C PRO A 47 -2.52 -18.52 4.19
N VAL A 48 -3.31 -17.50 4.50
CA VAL A 48 -2.83 -16.12 4.53
C VAL A 48 -2.20 -15.90 5.91
N GLU A 49 -0.88 -16.01 5.99
CA GLU A 49 -0.12 -15.74 7.20
C GLU A 49 0.31 -14.28 7.24
N LEU A 50 -0.30 -13.51 8.14
CA LEU A 50 0.03 -12.10 8.35
C LEU A 50 0.98 -11.99 9.55
N HIS A 51 2.22 -11.56 9.31
CA HIS A 51 3.17 -11.26 10.37
C HIS A 51 3.07 -9.79 10.79
N PRO A 52 2.70 -9.48 12.04
CA PRO A 52 2.56 -8.10 12.51
C PRO A 52 3.87 -7.30 12.40
N MET A 53 5.01 -7.98 12.51
CA MET A 53 6.34 -7.39 12.36
C MET A 53 6.56 -6.85 10.94
N ASP A 54 6.19 -7.63 9.92
CA ASP A 54 6.32 -7.24 8.51
C ASP A 54 5.41 -6.05 8.21
N ILE A 55 4.18 -6.07 8.72
CA ILE A 55 3.24 -4.95 8.58
C ILE A 55 3.81 -3.69 9.23
N GLY A 56 4.38 -3.80 10.44
CA GLY A 56 5.02 -2.68 11.14
C GLY A 56 6.20 -2.09 10.35
N LEU A 57 7.07 -2.94 9.79
CA LEU A 57 8.20 -2.51 8.97
C LEU A 57 7.74 -1.82 7.68
N ILE A 58 6.72 -2.34 7.01
CA ILE A 58 6.15 -1.73 5.80
C ILE A 58 5.55 -0.36 6.13
N MET A 59 4.82 -0.23 7.24
CA MET A 59 4.28 1.07 7.66
C MET A 59 5.38 2.08 7.98
N LEU A 60 6.41 1.66 8.71
CA LEU A 60 7.55 2.51 9.07
C LEU A 60 8.28 3.00 7.82
N THR A 61 8.62 2.09 6.90
CA THR A 61 9.30 2.42 5.65
C THR A 61 8.46 3.34 4.76
N ALA A 62 7.15 3.11 4.65
CA ALA A 62 6.25 3.98 3.91
C ALA A 62 6.23 5.42 4.48
N ILE A 63 6.19 5.56 5.81
CA ILE A 63 6.23 6.87 6.47
C ILE A 63 7.57 7.55 6.19
N VAL A 64 8.69 6.84 6.35
CA VAL A 64 10.04 7.37 6.09
C VAL A 64 10.19 7.85 4.64
N VAL A 65 9.74 7.04 3.67
CA VAL A 65 9.78 7.42 2.24
C VAL A 65 8.89 8.65 1.99
N SER A 66 7.68 8.71 2.57
CA SER A 66 6.80 9.87 2.42
C SER A 66 7.39 11.15 3.00
N PHE A 67 8.14 11.03 4.10
CA PHE A 67 8.85 12.14 4.71
C PHE A 67 9.97 12.65 3.80
N PHE A 68 10.81 11.77 3.25
CA PHE A 68 11.86 12.18 2.31
C PHE A 68 11.29 12.77 1.01
N ALA A 69 10.21 12.20 0.49
CA ALA A 69 9.53 12.70 -0.70
C ALA A 69 8.96 14.11 -0.50
N THR A 70 8.53 14.47 0.71
CA THR A 70 8.01 15.81 1.05
C THR A 70 9.10 16.79 1.45
N LEU A 71 10.23 16.30 1.94
CA LEU A 71 11.37 17.14 2.32
C LEU A 71 12.01 17.82 1.10
N TYR A 72 12.19 17.11 -0.01
CA TYR A 72 12.76 17.67 -1.25
C TYR A 72 12.01 18.93 -1.76
N PRO A 73 10.67 18.88 -1.99
CA PRO A 73 9.93 20.05 -2.44
C PRO A 73 9.85 21.14 -1.36
N ALA A 74 9.80 20.79 -0.07
CA ALA A 74 9.76 21.78 1.01
C ALA A 74 11.06 22.62 1.06
N MET A 75 12.22 21.98 0.84
CA MET A 75 13.49 22.69 0.73
C MET A 75 13.52 23.62 -0.49
N ASN A 76 12.99 23.18 -1.63
CA ASN A 76 12.89 24.02 -2.81
C ASN A 76 11.96 25.23 -2.57
N ALA A 77 10.82 25.02 -1.92
CA ALA A 77 9.87 26.09 -1.58
C ALA A 77 10.45 27.13 -0.61
N SER A 78 11.25 26.70 0.37
CA SER A 78 11.88 27.60 1.35
C SER A 78 12.91 28.58 0.75
N ARG A 79 13.40 28.31 -0.47
CA ARG A 79 14.37 29.14 -1.17
C ARG A 79 13.73 30.14 -2.15
N LEU A 80 12.42 30.06 -2.37
CA LEU A 80 11.70 31.07 -3.14
C LEU A 80 11.65 32.37 -2.33
N ASN A 81 12.13 33.46 -2.92
CA ASN A 81 12.19 34.75 -2.26
C ASN A 81 10.75 35.23 -1.97
N PRO A 82 10.37 35.44 -0.69
CA PRO A 82 9.01 35.83 -0.34
C PRO A 82 8.64 37.22 -0.89
N VAL A 83 9.65 38.03 -1.24
CA VAL A 83 9.50 39.38 -1.80
C VAL A 83 8.94 39.37 -3.23
N GLU A 84 9.17 38.32 -4.02
CA GLU A 84 8.59 38.21 -5.38
C GLU A 84 7.14 37.74 -5.36
N ALA A 85 6.74 36.92 -4.38
CA ALA A 85 5.35 36.47 -4.25
C ALA A 85 4.37 37.62 -3.94
N LEU A 86 4.82 38.64 -3.18
CA LEU A 86 4.05 39.85 -2.84
C LEU A 86 4.09 40.96 -3.90
N ARG A 87 5.02 40.89 -4.87
CA ARG A 87 5.16 41.90 -5.94
C ARG A 87 4.29 41.58 -7.17
N TYR A 88 3.71 40.38 -7.21
CA TYR A 88 2.75 39.93 -8.23
C TYR A 88 1.30 39.85 -7.71
N GLU A 89 1.05 40.31 -6.48
CA GLU A 89 -0.28 40.80 -6.05
C GLU A 89 -0.40 42.30 -6.34
#